data_AF-A0A7R9HIB7-F1
#
_entry.id   AF-A0A7R9HIB7-F1
#
_cell.length_a   1.000
_cell.length_b   1.000
_cell.length_c   1.000
_cell.angle_alpha   90.00
_cell.angle_beta   90.00
_cell.angle_gamma   90.00
#
_symmetry.space_group_name_H-M   'P 1'
#
loop_
_entity.id
_entity.type
_entity.pdbx_description
1 polymer ?
#
loop_
_entity_poly.entity_id
_entity_poly.type
_entity_poly.pdbx_seq_one_letter_code
_entity_poly.pdbx_strand_id
1 'polypeptide(L)'
;MSQNCQTNLTPCLCPTGGALFGILGQKTIRWGRDPIVMVGFVVHILSFFLIFINLPDAAPFGDTNGLAFISSNQYLAMLCSLLLGFGDSCYNTQIYSILGGIFPEDSAPAFALFKFTQSIAAAASFFYSSHIGLHAQLGILIVFATLGTLTFCWVEWMSRAKKTIGYNGAIDDPAYVDSSRAVID
;
A
#
# COMPACT_ATOMS: atom_id res chain seq x y z
N MET A 1 -23.47 5.47 2.59
CA MET A 1 -23.59 5.70 4.05
C MET A 1 -22.70 4.69 4.80
N SER A 2 -21.44 5.03 5.07
CA SER A 2 -20.64 4.43 6.16
C SER A 2 -19.33 5.20 6.31
N GLN A 3 -19.37 6.37 6.94
CA GLN A 3 -18.17 7.13 7.34
C GLN A 3 -18.23 7.64 8.80
N ASN A 4 -19.24 7.25 9.59
CA ASN A 4 -19.54 7.89 10.89
C ASN A 4 -19.37 6.99 12.12
N CYS A 5 -18.65 5.87 12.05
CA CYS A 5 -18.46 4.99 13.21
C CYS A 5 -16.98 4.62 13.40
N GLN A 6 -16.11 5.61 13.69
CA GLN A 6 -14.78 5.32 14.24
C GLN A 6 -14.11 6.52 14.96
N THR A 7 -14.88 7.34 15.69
CA THR A 7 -14.31 8.53 16.39
C THR A 7 -14.21 8.42 17.91
N ASN A 8 -14.45 7.25 18.54
CA ASN A 8 -14.34 7.14 20.00
C ASN A 8 -13.87 5.75 20.46
N LEU A 9 -12.54 5.53 20.51
CA LEU A 9 -11.82 4.89 21.62
C LEU A 9 -10.31 4.80 21.32
N THR A 10 -9.48 5.05 22.34
CA THR A 10 -8.00 4.98 22.44
C THR A 10 -7.16 6.18 21.97
N PRO A 11 -6.73 7.05 22.91
CA PRO A 11 -5.58 7.93 22.74
C PRO A 11 -4.32 7.22 23.24
N CYS A 12 -3.48 6.73 22.33
CA CYS A 12 -2.02 6.53 22.48
C CYS A 12 -1.48 5.83 21.23
N LEU A 13 -0.71 6.58 20.44
CA LEU A 13 0.05 6.13 19.26
C LEU A 13 -0.78 5.56 18.09
N CYS A 14 -1.63 6.38 17.48
CA CYS A 14 -2.06 6.15 16.10
C CYS A 14 -1.02 6.85 15.20
N PRO A 15 -0.11 6.14 14.49
CA PRO A 15 0.67 6.80 13.47
C PRO A 15 -0.32 7.37 12.47
N THR A 16 -0.31 8.70 12.41
CA THR A 16 -0.96 9.56 11.44
C THR A 16 -0.40 9.32 10.04
N GLY A 17 -0.44 8.07 9.54
CA GLY A 17 -0.18 7.77 8.13
C GLY A 17 -1.19 8.49 7.23
N GLY A 18 -2.42 8.71 7.70
CA GLY A 18 -3.46 9.46 6.98
C GLY A 18 -3.32 10.99 7.05
N ALA A 19 -2.75 11.56 8.12
CA ALA A 19 -2.70 13.03 8.25
C ALA A 19 -1.64 13.65 7.32
N LEU A 20 -0.53 12.95 7.08
CA LEU A 20 0.46 13.38 6.09
C LEU A 20 -0.10 13.31 4.66
N PHE A 21 -0.96 12.34 4.38
CA PHE A 21 -1.64 12.18 3.09
C PHE A 21 -2.65 13.29 2.79
N GLY A 22 -3.29 13.87 3.81
CA GLY A 22 -4.16 15.04 3.64
C GLY A 22 -3.40 16.27 3.13
N ILE A 23 -2.14 16.44 3.55
CA ILE A 23 -1.32 17.62 3.24
C ILE A 23 -0.52 17.41 1.94
N LEU A 24 0.01 16.20 1.68
CA LEU A 24 0.76 15.88 0.45
C LEU A 24 -0.14 15.46 -0.72
N GLY A 25 -1.38 15.02 -0.46
CA GLY A 25 -2.34 14.62 -1.47
C GLY A 25 -2.75 15.76 -2.40
N GLN A 26 -2.92 16.98 -1.87
CA GLN A 26 -3.34 18.12 -2.69
C GLN A 26 -2.34 18.50 -3.79
N LYS A 27 -1.04 18.23 -3.60
CA LYS A 27 0.00 18.48 -4.61
C LYS A 27 0.26 17.28 -5.51
N THR A 28 0.04 16.06 -5.01
CA THR A 28 0.32 14.80 -5.73
C THR A 28 -0.83 14.36 -6.64
N ILE A 29 -2.07 14.84 -6.41
CA ILE A 29 -3.23 14.57 -7.28
C ILE A 29 -2.97 14.95 -8.75
N ARG A 30 -2.12 15.94 -9.01
CA ARG A 30 -1.79 16.39 -10.39
C ARG A 30 -0.92 15.40 -11.17
N TRP A 31 -0.23 14.46 -10.50
CA TRP A 31 0.72 13.52 -11.11
C TRP A 31 0.19 12.07 -11.18
N GLY A 32 -1.02 11.82 -10.67
CA GLY A 32 -1.68 10.51 -10.76
C GLY A 32 -1.36 9.56 -9.59
N ARG A 33 -1.86 8.32 -9.72
CA ARG A 33 -1.88 7.31 -8.65
C ARG A 33 -0.61 6.46 -8.55
N ASP A 34 0.16 6.39 -9.63
CA ASP A 34 1.41 5.63 -9.75
C ASP A 34 2.56 6.13 -8.84
N PRO A 35 2.88 7.45 -8.77
CA PRO A 35 4.00 7.93 -7.94
C PRO A 35 3.81 7.68 -6.45
N ILE A 36 2.57 7.61 -5.96
CA ILE A 36 2.26 7.34 -4.55
C ILE A 36 2.69 5.91 -4.17
N VAL A 37 2.47 4.94 -5.06
CA VAL A 37 2.88 3.55 -4.82
C VAL A 37 4.39 3.40 -4.90
N MET A 38 5.03 4.10 -5.84
CA MET A 38 6.50 4.12 -5.95
C MET A 38 7.16 4.71 -4.71
N VAL A 39 6.64 5.82 -4.17
CA VAL A 39 7.12 6.38 -2.90
C VAL A 39 6.92 5.39 -1.75
N GLY A 40 5.75 4.76 -1.66
CA GLY A 40 5.48 3.73 -0.65
C GLY A 40 6.45 2.54 -0.74
N PHE A 41 6.82 2.12 -1.96
CA PHE A 41 7.78 1.04 -2.17
C PHE A 41 9.19 1.42 -1.68
N VAL A 42 9.67 2.60 -2.06
CA VAL A 42 10.99 3.10 -1.61
C VAL A 42 11.05 3.21 -0.08
N VAL A 43 9.98 3.70 0.55
CA VAL A 43 9.89 3.80 2.01
C VAL A 43 9.92 2.40 2.66
N HIS A 44 9.23 1.41 2.10
CA HIS A 44 9.29 0.03 2.60
C HIS A 44 10.70 -0.57 2.52
N ILE A 45 11.37 -0.45 1.37
CA ILE A 45 12.74 -0.94 1.19
C ILE A 45 13.69 -0.26 2.18
N LEU A 46 13.56 1.05 2.36
CA LEU A 46 14.34 1.79 3.36
C LEU A 46 14.05 1.29 4.78
N SER A 47 12.78 1.12 5.15
CA SER A 47 12.40 0.62 6.47
C SER A 47 12.94 -0.78 6.75
N PHE A 48 12.82 -1.71 5.80
CA PHE A 48 13.38 -3.06 5.94
C PHE A 48 14.90 -3.04 6.07
N PHE A 49 15.59 -2.17 5.34
CA PHE A 49 17.04 -2.00 5.49
C PHE A 49 17.43 -1.47 6.87
N LEU A 50 16.69 -0.50 7.42
CA LEU A 50 16.94 0.01 8.77
C LEU A 50 16.66 -1.06 9.85
N ILE A 51 15.60 -1.85 9.70
CA ILE A 51 15.27 -2.96 10.60
C ILE A 51 16.38 -4.02 10.58
N PHE A 52 16.89 -4.38 9.39
CA PHE A 52 17.99 -5.33 9.22
C PHE A 52 19.28 -4.88 9.93
N ILE A 53 19.59 -3.57 9.92
CA ILE A 53 20.77 -3.04 10.61
C ILE A 53 20.56 -2.93 12.12
N ASN A 54 19.31 -2.69 12.57
CA ASN A 54 19.00 -2.37 13.96
C ASN A 54 18.73 -3.61 14.84
N LEU A 55 18.18 -4.70 14.27
CA LEU A 55 17.77 -5.88 15.02
C LEU A 55 18.60 -7.13 14.64
N PRO A 56 19.07 -7.93 15.63
CA PRO A 56 19.72 -9.20 15.36
C PRO A 56 18.72 -10.29 14.93
N ASP A 57 19.17 -11.29 14.18
CA ASP A 57 18.31 -12.37 13.61
C ASP A 57 17.50 -13.13 14.66
N ALA A 58 18.04 -13.23 15.88
CA ALA A 58 17.44 -13.95 17.00
C ALA A 58 16.40 -13.12 17.77
N ALA A 59 16.13 -11.86 17.38
CA ALA A 59 15.12 -11.01 18.00
C ALA A 59 13.72 -11.65 18.17
N PRO A 60 13.23 -12.52 17.26
CA PRO A 60 11.93 -13.18 17.42
C PRO A 60 11.94 -14.32 18.45
N PHE A 61 13.11 -14.84 18.84
CA PHE A 61 13.24 -16.05 19.66
C PHE A 61 13.60 -15.77 21.13
N GLY A 62 13.96 -14.53 21.48
CA GLY A 62 14.24 -14.09 22.85
C GLY A 62 15.28 -12.97 22.93
N ASP A 63 15.51 -12.45 24.14
CA ASP A 63 16.58 -11.49 24.39
C ASP A 63 17.94 -12.10 24.02
N THR A 64 18.61 -11.48 23.04
CA THR A 64 19.88 -11.97 22.52
C THR A 64 20.99 -10.98 22.85
N ASN A 65 22.09 -11.46 23.44
CA ASN A 65 23.34 -10.70 23.63
C ASN A 65 24.22 -10.69 22.36
N GLY A 66 23.70 -11.25 21.26
CA GLY A 66 24.35 -11.30 19.96
C GLY A 66 24.44 -9.91 19.34
N LEU A 67 25.66 -9.52 18.97
CA LEU A 67 25.98 -8.23 18.38
C LEU A 67 25.12 -7.99 17.12
N ALA A 68 24.12 -7.13 17.23
CA ALA A 68 23.62 -6.41 16.06
C ALA A 68 24.79 -5.60 15.47
N PHE A 69 24.86 -5.46 14.15
CA PHE A 69 25.96 -4.75 13.47
C PHE A 69 26.14 -3.30 13.99
N ILE A 70 25.10 -2.72 14.60
CA ILE A 70 25.14 -1.45 15.33
C ILE A 70 24.43 -1.61 16.68
N SER A 71 24.86 -0.86 17.71
CA SER A 71 24.19 -0.86 19.02
C SER A 71 22.68 -0.59 18.84
N SER A 72 21.84 -1.53 19.26
CA SER A 72 20.40 -1.47 19.03
C SER A 72 19.82 -0.19 19.63
N ASN A 73 19.18 0.62 18.79
CA ASN A 73 18.73 1.96 19.14
C ASN A 73 17.22 2.08 19.03
N GLN A 74 16.56 2.32 20.17
CA GLN A 74 15.11 2.50 20.29
C GLN A 74 14.55 3.60 19.38
N TYR A 75 15.28 4.70 19.17
CA TYR A 75 14.83 5.80 18.32
C TYR A 75 14.76 5.38 16.85
N LEU A 76 15.70 4.54 16.39
CA LEU A 76 15.67 3.98 15.04
C LEU A 76 14.52 2.98 14.90
N ALA A 77 14.24 2.14 15.90
CA ALA A 77 13.11 1.21 15.86
C ALA A 77 11.76 1.95 15.77
N MET A 78 11.60 3.04 16.53
CA MET A 78 10.44 3.92 16.45
C MET A 78 10.32 4.58 15.07
N LEU A 79 11.44 5.04 14.51
CA LEU A 79 11.48 5.58 13.15
C LEU A 79 11.08 4.52 12.11
N CYS A 80 11.59 3.29 12.21
CA CYS A 80 11.20 2.18 11.32
C CYS A 80 9.69 1.90 11.37
N SER A 81 9.11 1.85 12.57
CA SER A 81 7.67 1.66 12.74
C SER A 81 6.86 2.78 12.07
N LEU A 82 7.30 4.04 12.20
CA LEU A 82 6.68 5.17 11.51
C LEU A 82 6.80 5.06 9.98
N LEU A 83 7.98 4.74 9.44
CA LEU A 83 8.17 4.58 7.99
C LEU A 83 7.37 3.40 7.45
N LEU A 84 7.37 2.26 8.15
CA LEU A 84 6.62 1.08 7.76
C LEU A 84 5.12 1.39 7.72
N GLY A 85 4.58 1.97 8.80
CA GLY A 85 3.17 2.38 8.85
C GLY A 85 2.79 3.44 7.81
N PHE A 86 3.71 4.35 7.47
CA PHE A 86 3.52 5.29 6.38
C PHE A 86 3.43 4.57 5.01
N GLY A 87 4.36 3.66 4.74
CA GLY A 87 4.36 2.85 3.52
C GLY A 87 3.09 2.01 3.38
N ASP A 88 2.68 1.31 4.45
CA ASP A 88 1.45 0.52 4.49
C ASP A 88 0.21 1.36 4.21
N SER A 89 0.16 2.58 4.76
CA SER A 89 -0.92 3.52 4.52
C SER A 89 -1.00 3.95 3.04
N CYS A 90 0.15 4.17 2.38
CA CYS A 90 0.21 4.41 0.94
C CYS A 90 -0.42 3.25 0.18
N TYR A 91 0.04 2.02 0.44
CA TYR A 91 -0.41 0.82 -0.28
C TYR A 91 -1.90 0.58 -0.09
N ASN A 92 -2.38 0.64 1.15
CA ASN A 92 -3.79 0.46 1.46
C ASN A 92 -4.67 1.49 0.74
N THR A 93 -4.29 2.77 0.75
CA THR A 93 -5.03 3.84 0.05
C THR A 93 -5.11 3.56 -1.46
N GLN A 94 -3.97 3.22 -2.06
CA GLN A 94 -3.89 3.04 -3.51
C GLN A 94 -4.60 1.76 -3.98
N ILE A 95 -4.47 0.66 -3.26
CA ILE A 95 -5.19 -0.60 -3.54
C ILE A 95 -6.69 -0.38 -3.38
N TYR A 96 -7.14 0.26 -2.30
CA TYR A 96 -8.56 0.50 -2.10
C TYR A 96 -9.16 1.39 -3.19
N SER A 97 -8.41 2.39 -3.63
CA SER A 97 -8.82 3.23 -4.75
C SER A 97 -8.87 2.46 -6.08
N ILE A 98 -8.07 1.39 -6.28
CA ILE A 98 -8.11 0.60 -7.53
C ILE A 98 -9.36 -0.27 -7.46
N LEU A 99 -9.56 -0.93 -6.32
CA LEU A 99 -10.63 -1.88 -6.14
C LEU A 99 -12.01 -1.21 -6.27
N GLY A 100 -12.18 -0.04 -5.64
CA GLY A 100 -13.40 0.76 -5.80
C GLY A 100 -13.57 1.35 -7.20
N GLY A 101 -12.50 1.48 -7.99
CA GLY A 101 -12.55 1.95 -9.37
C GLY A 101 -12.86 0.84 -10.39
N ILE A 102 -12.42 -0.40 -10.14
CA ILE A 102 -12.66 -1.56 -11.01
C ILE A 102 -14.02 -2.19 -10.73
N PHE A 103 -14.46 -2.21 -9.46
CA PHE A 103 -15.74 -2.77 -9.03
C PHE A 103 -16.61 -1.68 -8.39
N PRO A 104 -17.09 -0.68 -9.15
CA PRO A 104 -17.88 0.42 -8.58
C PRO A 104 -19.22 -0.05 -8.02
N GLU A 105 -19.92 -0.96 -8.72
CA GLU A 105 -21.21 -1.53 -8.31
C GLU A 105 -21.05 -2.52 -7.13
N ASP A 106 -20.01 -3.36 -7.19
CA ASP A 106 -19.76 -4.45 -6.23
C ASP A 106 -18.49 -4.21 -5.38
N SER A 107 -18.28 -2.98 -4.94
CA SER A 107 -17.06 -2.61 -4.20
C SER A 107 -16.97 -3.29 -2.83
N ALA A 108 -18.10 -3.46 -2.13
CA ALA A 108 -18.17 -4.06 -0.80
C ALA A 108 -17.64 -5.51 -0.74
N PRO A 109 -18.11 -6.46 -1.59
CA PRO A 109 -17.56 -7.82 -1.60
C PRO A 109 -16.10 -7.86 -2.05
N ALA A 110 -15.68 -6.97 -2.97
CA ALA A 110 -14.28 -6.88 -3.38
C ALA A 110 -13.38 -6.47 -2.20
N PHE A 111 -13.76 -5.44 -1.44
CA PHE A 111 -13.04 -5.02 -0.22
C PHE A 111 -13.03 -6.12 0.84
N ALA A 112 -14.14 -6.84 1.01
CA ALA A 112 -14.23 -7.95 1.96
C ALA A 112 -13.25 -9.09 1.59
N LEU A 113 -13.19 -9.45 0.31
CA LEU A 113 -12.26 -10.46 -0.19
C LEU A 113 -10.80 -10.04 0.04
N PHE A 114 -10.47 -8.78 -0.23
CA PHE A 114 -9.12 -8.26 0.04
C PHE A 114 -8.76 -8.35 1.52
N LYS A 115 -9.62 -7.89 2.42
CA LYS A 115 -9.38 -7.98 3.87
C LYS A 115 -9.30 -9.41 4.38
N PHE A 116 -10.06 -10.33 3.78
CA PHE A 116 -9.97 -11.76 4.06
C PHE A 116 -8.61 -12.34 3.64
N THR A 117 -8.09 -11.95 2.47
CA THR A 117 -6.73 -12.38 2.07
C THR A 117 -5.65 -11.80 3.01
N GLN A 118 -5.81 -10.57 3.48
CA GLN A 118 -4.90 -9.98 4.48
C GLN A 118 -4.91 -10.75 5.81
N SER A 119 -6.08 -11.19 6.29
CA SER A 119 -6.15 -11.96 7.53
C SER A 119 -5.53 -13.34 7.41
N ILE A 120 -5.67 -14.02 6.26
CA ILE A 120 -4.97 -15.27 5.97
C ILE A 120 -3.45 -15.05 5.96
N ALA A 121 -2.97 -14.00 5.29
CA ALA A 121 -1.56 -13.67 5.24
C ALA A 121 -0.99 -13.35 6.63
N ALA A 122 -1.73 -12.61 7.46
CA ALA A 122 -1.36 -12.34 8.85
C ALA A 122 -1.31 -13.63 9.69
N ALA A 123 -2.29 -14.52 9.53
CA ALA A 123 -2.29 -15.82 10.22
C ALA A 123 -1.09 -16.68 9.80
N ALA A 124 -0.77 -16.73 8.51
CA ALA A 124 0.44 -17.39 8.01
C ALA A 124 1.72 -16.76 8.58
N SER A 125 1.75 -15.42 8.69
CA SER A 125 2.86 -14.68 9.30
C SER A 125 3.13 -15.07 10.74
N PHE A 126 2.08 -15.19 11.55
CA PHE A 126 2.24 -15.66 12.92
C PHE A 126 2.68 -17.12 13.01
N PHE A 127 2.22 -17.97 12.08
CA PHE A 127 2.60 -19.39 12.07
C PHE A 127 4.10 -19.58 11.80
N TYR A 128 4.66 -18.93 10.77
CA TYR A 128 6.10 -19.06 10.50
C TYR A 128 6.98 -18.26 11.48
N SER A 129 6.43 -17.28 12.18
CA SER A 129 7.19 -16.45 13.14
C SER A 129 7.79 -17.25 14.28
N SER A 130 7.24 -18.41 14.62
CA SER A 130 7.78 -19.25 15.69
C SER A 130 8.95 -20.14 15.23
N HIS A 131 9.26 -20.20 13.94
CA HIS A 131 10.24 -21.13 13.38
C HIS A 131 11.32 -20.48 12.51
N ILE A 132 11.11 -19.23 12.07
CA ILE A 132 11.97 -18.55 11.11
C ILE A 132 12.55 -17.27 11.73
N GLY A 133 13.86 -17.05 11.57
CA GLY A 133 14.58 -15.86 12.06
C GLY A 133 14.16 -14.57 11.36
N LEU A 134 14.42 -13.44 12.03
CA LEU A 134 13.95 -12.12 11.60
C LEU A 134 14.38 -11.80 10.17
N HIS A 135 15.62 -12.11 9.79
CA HIS A 135 16.13 -11.79 8.46
C HIS A 135 15.36 -12.50 7.34
N ALA A 136 14.95 -13.75 7.58
CA ALA A 136 14.16 -14.50 6.62
C ALA A 136 12.72 -13.94 6.53
N GLN A 137 12.15 -13.46 7.63
CA GLN A 137 10.86 -12.74 7.59
C GLN A 137 10.95 -11.44 6.76
N LEU A 138 12.01 -10.64 6.94
CA LEU A 138 12.23 -9.45 6.12
C LEU A 138 12.42 -9.79 4.64
N GLY A 139 13.15 -10.87 4.34
CA GLY A 139 13.34 -11.34 2.97
C GLY A 139 12.01 -11.66 2.28
N ILE A 140 11.11 -12.36 2.99
CA ILE A 140 9.75 -12.64 2.51
C ILE A 140 9.00 -11.32 2.26
N LEU A 141 9.04 -10.37 3.19
CA LEU A 141 8.37 -9.08 3.04
C LEU A 141 8.88 -8.29 1.82
N ILE A 142 10.18 -8.30 1.53
CA ILE A 142 10.75 -7.64 0.35
C ILE A 142 10.24 -8.30 -0.95
N VAL A 143 10.22 -9.64 -1.00
CA VAL A 143 9.71 -10.37 -2.18
C VAL A 143 8.22 -10.11 -2.39
N PHE A 144 7.41 -10.17 -1.34
CA PHE A 144 5.99 -9.86 -1.45
C PHE A 144 5.72 -8.40 -1.76
N ALA A 145 6.51 -7.47 -1.23
CA ALA A 145 6.41 -6.04 -1.56
C ALA A 145 6.71 -5.80 -3.04
N THR A 146 7.81 -6.34 -3.56
CA THR A 146 8.17 -6.20 -4.99
C THR A 146 7.11 -6.80 -5.92
N LEU A 147 6.64 -8.02 -5.65
CA LEU A 147 5.56 -8.65 -6.41
C LEU A 147 4.25 -7.85 -6.33
N GLY A 148 3.93 -7.31 -5.16
CA GLY A 148 2.78 -6.43 -4.95
C GLY A 148 2.86 -5.16 -5.78
N THR A 149 4.02 -4.48 -5.80
CA THR A 149 4.24 -3.28 -6.62
C THR A 149 4.11 -3.58 -8.11
N LEU A 150 4.75 -4.66 -8.58
CA LEU A 150 4.69 -5.07 -10.00
C LEU A 150 3.26 -5.38 -10.43
N THR A 151 2.52 -6.13 -9.61
CA THR A 151 1.11 -6.45 -9.87
C THR A 151 0.26 -5.18 -9.88
N PHE A 152 0.51 -4.25 -8.96
CA PHE A 152 -0.18 -2.96 -8.93
C PHE A 152 0.04 -2.15 -10.21
N CYS A 153 1.30 -1.98 -10.63
CA CYS A 153 1.65 -1.27 -11.86
C CYS A 153 1.01 -1.95 -13.09
N TRP A 154 1.01 -3.29 -13.14
CA TRP A 154 0.36 -4.05 -14.20
C TRP A 154 -1.16 -3.80 -14.27
N VAL A 155 -1.85 -3.89 -13.13
CA VAL A 155 -3.30 -3.66 -13.06
C VAL A 155 -3.66 -2.23 -13.41
N GLU A 156 -2.88 -1.26 -12.93
CA GLU A 156 -3.07 0.16 -13.25
C GLU A 156 -2.87 0.41 -14.76
N TRP A 157 -1.85 -0.18 -15.38
CA TRP A 157 -1.63 -0.07 -16.82
C TRP A 157 -2.79 -0.70 -17.62
N MET A 158 -3.24 -1.89 -17.24
CA MET A 158 -4.40 -2.53 -17.88
C MET A 158 -5.69 -1.72 -17.71
N SER A 159 -5.92 -1.13 -16.54
CA SER A 159 -7.08 -0.28 -16.27
C SER A 159 -7.05 0.99 -17.14
N ARG A 160 -5.88 1.60 -17.30
CA ARG A 160 -5.67 2.75 -18.20
C ARG A 160 -5.87 2.38 -19.66
N ALA A 161 -5.30 1.25 -20.12
CA ALA A 161 -5.45 0.77 -21.48
C ALA A 161 -6.93 0.53 -21.84
N LYS A 162 -7.71 -0.10 -20.96
CA LYS A 162 -9.15 -0.31 -21.18
C LYS A 162 -9.92 1.00 -21.32
N LYS A 163 -9.59 2.02 -20.52
CA LYS A 163 -10.21 3.35 -20.64
C LYS A 163 -9.87 4.02 -21.97
N THR A 164 -8.62 3.93 -22.41
CA THR A 164 -8.18 4.49 -23.71
C THR A 164 -8.85 3.77 -24.89
N ILE A 165 -8.95 2.44 -24.86
CA ILE A 165 -9.61 1.66 -25.90
C ILE A 165 -11.12 1.95 -25.92
N GLY A 166 -11.78 2.01 -24.77
CA GLY A 166 -13.21 2.37 -24.70
C GLY A 166 -13.50 3.80 -25.16
N TYR A 167 -12.56 4.74 -24.96
CA TYR A 167 -12.67 6.09 -25.49
C TYR A 167 -12.46 6.13 -27.00
N ASN A 168 -11.38 5.51 -27.51
CA ASN A 168 -11.12 5.45 -28.94
C ASN A 168 -12.23 4.71 -29.70
N GLY A 169 -12.81 3.68 -29.07
CA GLY A 169 -13.98 2.90 -29.49
C GLY A 169 -15.34 3.61 -29.41
N ALA A 170 -15.36 4.82 -28.83
CA ALA A 170 -16.52 5.71 -28.85
C ALA A 170 -16.34 6.90 -29.81
N ILE A 171 -15.09 7.18 -30.25
CA ILE A 171 -14.78 8.27 -31.20
C ILE A 171 -14.91 7.79 -32.65
N ASP A 172 -14.66 6.51 -32.90
CA ASP A 172 -14.95 5.80 -34.14
C ASP A 172 -16.46 5.50 -34.34
N ASP A 173 -17.31 5.79 -33.35
CA ASP A 173 -18.76 5.90 -33.55
C ASP A 173 -19.09 7.28 -34.18
N PRO A 174 -19.54 7.33 -35.45
CA PRO A 174 -19.83 8.58 -36.15
C PRO A 174 -20.95 9.40 -35.48
N ALA A 175 -21.79 8.81 -34.62
CA ALA A 175 -22.82 9.53 -33.89
C ALA A 175 -22.25 10.41 -32.75
N TYR A 176 -21.09 10.07 -32.19
CA TYR A 176 -20.47 10.82 -31.08
C TYR A 176 -19.68 12.04 -31.55
N VAL A 177 -19.06 11.95 -32.75
CA VAL A 177 -18.33 13.06 -33.38
C VAL A 177 -19.26 14.20 -33.76
N ASP A 178 -20.48 13.88 -34.22
CA ASP A 178 -21.51 14.86 -34.57
C ASP A 178 -22.02 15.62 -33.33
N SER A 179 -22.28 14.90 -32.23
CA SER A 179 -22.71 15.51 -30.96
C SER A 179 -21.64 16.40 -30.33
N SER A 180 -20.36 16.14 -30.56
CA SER A 180 -19.26 16.98 -30.05
C SER A 180 -19.05 18.26 -30.88
N ARG A 181 -19.47 18.27 -32.15
CA ARG A 181 -19.42 19.45 -33.03
C ARG A 181 -20.56 20.42 -32.74
N ALA A 182 -21.74 19.89 -32.39
CA ALA A 182 -22.91 20.67 -32.00
C ALA A 182 -22.79 21.43 -30.66
N VAL A 183 -21.72 21.20 -29.89
CA VAL A 183 -21.44 21.92 -28.63
C VAL A 183 -20.46 23.09 -28.85
N ILE A 184 -19.82 23.15 -30.01
CA ILE A 184 -18.80 24.17 -30.34
C ILE A 184 -19.35 25.26 -31.28
N ASP A 185 -20.48 25.04 -31.95
CA ASP A 185 -21.26 26.05 -32.69
C ASP A 185 -22.42 26.60 -31.84
#